data_AF-A0A0C3E7R6-F1
#
_entry.id   AF-A0A0C3E7R6-F1
#
_cell.length_a   1.000
_cell.length_b   1.000
_cell.length_c   1.000
_cell.angle_alpha   90.00
_cell.angle_beta   90.00
_cell.angle_gamma   90.00
#
_symmetry.space_group_name_H-M   'P 1'
#
loop_
_entity.id
_entity.type
_entity.pdbx_description
1 polymer ?
#
loop_
_entity_poly.entity_id
_entity_poly.type
_entity_poly.pdbx_seq_one_letter_code
_entity_poly.pdbx_strand_id
1 'polypeptide(L)' 'MPLALKNYLELELFPRVHLKVGRGISLPTARRWLHREGFQYMSHKKGLYFDGHDRADVIEYCQETFLPMLKSFE' A
#
# COMPACT_ATOMS: atom_id res chain seq x y z
N MET A 1 1.64 -6.24 -3.35
CA MET A 1 3.04 -6.75 -3.26
C MET A 1 3.10 -7.99 -2.37
N PRO A 2 3.01 -9.22 -2.92
CA PRO A 2 3.03 -10.47 -2.14
C PRO A 2 4.29 -10.66 -1.30
N LEU A 3 5.43 -10.12 -1.76
CA LEU A 3 6.69 -10.15 -1.02
C LEU A 3 6.65 -9.27 0.23
N ALA A 4 6.08 -8.07 0.14
CA ALA A 4 5.94 -7.17 1.28
C ALA A 4 5.08 -7.80 2.39
N LEU A 5 3.94 -8.41 2.03
CA LEU A 5 3.10 -9.12 2.99
C LEU A 5 3.86 -10.30 3.63
N LYS A 6 4.58 -11.11 2.83
CA LYS A 6 5.40 -12.20 3.35
C LYS A 6 6.42 -11.70 4.37
N ASN A 7 7.17 -10.64 4.04
CA ASN A 7 8.18 -10.08 4.94
C ASN A 7 7.56 -9.54 6.23
N TYR A 8 6.45 -8.81 6.14
CA TYR A 8 5.74 -8.31 7.32
C TYR A 8 5.28 -9.47 8.23
N LEU A 9 4.70 -10.52 7.65
CA LEU A 9 4.23 -11.66 8.41
C LEU A 9 5.37 -12.38 9.13
N GLU A 10 6.49 -12.58 8.44
CA GLU A 10 7.63 -13.36 8.97
C GLU A 10 8.49 -12.58 9.95
N LEU A 11 8.74 -11.30 9.68
CA LEU A 11 9.66 -10.47 10.46
C LEU A 11 8.97 -9.73 11.60
N GLU A 12 7.68 -9.38 11.44
CA GLU A 12 6.96 -8.58 12.43
C GLU A 12 5.81 -9.35 13.09
N LEU A 13 4.88 -9.89 12.31
CA LEU A 13 3.64 -10.43 12.88
C LEU A 13 3.89 -11.72 13.67
N PHE A 14 4.52 -12.73 13.06
CA PHE A 14 4.73 -14.04 13.69
C PHE A 14 5.51 -13.94 15.01
N PRO A 15 6.61 -13.16 15.11
CA PRO A 15 7.27 -12.92 16.40
C PRO A 15 6.36 -12.27 17.44
N ARG A 16 5.56 -11.25 17.06
CA ARG A 16 4.66 -10.54 17.97
C ARG A 16 3.56 -11.44 18.54
N VAL A 17 3.04 -12.36 17.74
CA VAL A 17 2.02 -13.33 18.17
C VAL A 17 2.61 -14.64 18.70
N HIS A 18 3.93 -14.69 18.90
CA HIS A 18 4.66 -15.87 19.40
C HIS A 18 4.45 -17.14 18.54
N LEU A 19 4.16 -16.97 17.25
CA LEU A 19 3.99 -18.07 16.31
C LEU A 19 5.35 -18.46 15.73
N LYS A 20 5.81 -19.68 16.01
CA LYS A 20 7.03 -20.23 15.40
C LYS A 20 6.69 -20.93 14.08
N VAL A 21 7.07 -20.32 12.97
CA VAL A 21 6.84 -20.88 11.63
C VAL A 21 8.16 -21.44 11.09
N GLY A 22 8.26 -22.76 10.92
CA GLY A 22 9.53 -23.41 10.56
C GLY A 22 10.11 -23.03 9.20
N ARG A 23 9.27 -22.73 8.20
CA ARG A 23 9.69 -22.31 6.85
C ARG A 23 8.99 -21.04 6.35
N GLY A 24 8.39 -20.28 7.27
CA GLY A 24 7.55 -19.12 6.92
C GLY A 24 6.37 -19.50 6.00
N ILE A 25 5.85 -18.53 5.27
CA ILE A 25 4.83 -18.72 4.23
C ILE A 25 5.44 -18.63 2.83
N SER A 26 4.88 -19.37 1.90
CA SER A 26 5.26 -19.27 0.49
C SER A 26 4.63 -18.04 -0.17
N LEU A 27 5.29 -17.49 -1.20
CA LEU A 27 4.75 -16.39 -2.00
C LEU A 27 3.35 -16.67 -2.59
N PRO A 28 3.04 -17.89 -3.08
CA PRO A 28 1.67 -18.22 -3.50
C PRO A 28 0.65 -18.15 -2.37
N THR A 29 1.05 -18.45 -1.13
CA THR A 29 0.17 -18.35 0.04
C THR A 29 -0.12 -16.88 0.37
N ALA A 30 0.92 -16.04 0.43
CA ALA A 30 0.76 -14.60 0.60
C ALA A 30 -0.14 -13.98 -0.50
N ARG A 31 0.03 -14.42 -1.75
CA ARG A 31 -0.81 -13.98 -2.87
C ARG A 31 -2.28 -14.38 -2.70
N ARG A 32 -2.56 -15.63 -2.31
CA ARG A 32 -3.94 -16.11 -2.05
C ARG A 32 -4.61 -15.33 -0.93
N TRP A 33 -3.89 -15.00 0.13
CA TRP A 33 -4.42 -14.19 1.23
C TRP A 33 -4.74 -12.77 0.78
N LEU A 34 -3.84 -12.12 0.03
CA LEU A 34 -4.13 -10.81 -0.57
C LEU A 34 -5.42 -10.84 -1.40
N HIS A 35 -5.59 -11.83 -2.28
CA HIS A 35 -6.82 -11.96 -3.06
C HIS A 35 -8.07 -12.16 -2.20
N ARG A 36 -7.98 -12.94 -1.12
CA ARG A 36 -9.09 -13.16 -0.18
C ARG A 36 -9.49 -11.87 0.54
N GLU A 37 -8.52 -11.05 0.92
CA GLU A 37 -8.73 -9.73 1.53
C GLU A 37 -9.13 -8.64 0.51
N GLY A 38 -9.48 -9.01 -0.72
CA GLY A 38 -9.92 -8.07 -1.75
C GLY A 38 -8.81 -7.32 -2.47
N PHE A 39 -7.53 -7.59 -2.15
CA PHE A 39 -6.41 -7.02 -2.90
C PHE A 39 -6.27 -7.71 -4.25
N GLN A 40 -6.83 -7.08 -5.29
CA GLN A 40 -6.58 -7.45 -6.66
C GLN A 40 -5.45 -6.60 -7.23
N TYR A 41 -4.33 -7.23 -7.57
CA TYR A 41 -3.28 -6.54 -8.30
C TYR A 41 -3.75 -6.30 -9.74
N MET A 42 -4.14 -5.07 -10.04
CA MET A 42 -4.31 -4.64 -11.43
C MET A 42 -2.98 -4.07 -11.92
N SER A 43 -2.40 -4.68 -12.94
CA SER A 43 -1.30 -4.04 -13.67
C SER A 43 -1.81 -2.75 -14.30
N HIS A 44 -0.97 -1.72 -14.39
CA HIS A 44 -1.30 -0.48 -15.08
C HIS A 44 -1.71 -0.82 -16.53
N LYS A 45 -2.99 -0.68 -16.82
CA LYS A 45 -3.55 -0.82 -18.16
C LYS A 45 -4.10 0.54 -18.57
N LYS A 46 -3.89 0.93 -19.82
CA LYS A 46 -4.52 2.14 -20.39
C LYS A 46 -6.03 2.05 -20.14
N GLY A 47 -6.63 3.09 -19.57
CA GLY A 47 -8.04 3.14 -19.18
C GLY A 47 -8.31 3.08 -17.68
N LEU A 48 -7.29 2.89 -16.84
CA LEU A 48 -7.41 3.06 -15.39
C LEU A 48 -6.86 4.44 -14.99
N TYR A 49 -7.72 5.29 -14.44
CA TYR A 49 -7.29 6.56 -13.84
C TYR A 49 -6.65 6.26 -12.48
N PHE A 50 -5.33 6.41 -12.42
CA PHE A 50 -4.63 6.48 -11.15
C PHE A 50 -4.75 7.92 -10.66
N ASP A 51 -5.28 8.10 -9.46
CA ASP A 51 -5.33 9.41 -8.84
C ASP A 51 -3.90 9.95 -8.74
N GLY A 52 -3.67 11.12 -9.33
CA GLY A 52 -2.37 11.79 -9.37
C GLY A 52 -2.01 12.45 -8.05
N HIS A 53 -2.82 12.25 -7.00
CA HIS A 53 -2.65 12.86 -5.70
C HIS A 53 -1.26 12.66 -5.08
N ASP A 54 -0.63 11.51 -5.32
CA ASP A 54 0.72 11.21 -4.82
C ASP A 54 1.86 11.81 -5.66
N ARG A 55 1.55 12.49 -6.78
CA ARG A 55 2.59 13.10 -7.61
C ARG A 55 3.18 14.32 -6.90
N ALA A 56 4.50 14.45 -6.96
CA ALA A 56 5.22 15.53 -6.28
C ALA A 56 4.70 16.92 -6.66
N ASP A 57 4.36 17.15 -7.94
CA ASP A 57 3.82 18.42 -8.41
C ASP A 57 2.42 18.72 -7.85
N VAL A 58 1.58 17.70 -7.70
CA VAL A 58 0.24 17.82 -7.11
C VAL A 58 0.33 18.09 -5.61
N ILE A 59 1.21 17.38 -4.92
CA ILE A 59 1.45 17.58 -3.48
C ILE A 59 1.98 18.99 -3.23
N GLU A 60 2.99 19.43 -3.99
CA GLU A 60 3.58 20.76 -3.87
C GLU A 60 2.53 21.85 -4.09
N TYR A 61 1.74 21.77 -5.15
CA TYR A 61 0.65 22.72 -5.39
C TYR A 61 -0.38 22.73 -4.25
N CYS A 62 -0.75 21.56 -3.74
CA CYS A 62 -1.71 21.43 -2.65
C CYS A 62 -1.20 22.12 -1.37
N GLN A 63 0.03 21.81 -0.97
CA GLN A 63 0.62 22.31 0.28
C GLN A 63 1.00 23.79 0.20
N GLU A 64 1.62 24.21 -0.89
CA GLU A 64 2.22 25.54 -0.98
C GLU A 64 1.25 26.60 -1.52
N THR A 65 0.23 26.20 -2.29
CA THR A 65 -0.70 27.15 -2.93
C THR A 65 -2.13 26.98 -2.46
N PHE A 66 -2.71 25.79 -2.62
CA PHE A 66 -4.14 25.58 -2.42
C PHE A 66 -4.56 25.72 -0.96
N LEU A 67 -3.88 25.04 -0.03
CA LEU A 67 -4.22 25.11 1.39
C LEU A 67 -3.99 26.51 2.00
N PRO A 68 -2.88 27.22 1.73
CA PRO A 68 -2.71 28.59 2.18
C PRO A 68 -3.76 29.55 1.61
N MET A 69 -4.11 29.41 0.33
CA MET A 69 -5.18 30.19 -0.30
C MET A 69 -6.52 29.94 0.41
N LEU A 70 -6.87 28.69 0.67
CA LEU A 70 -8.14 28.35 1.34
C LEU A 70 -8.21 28.96 2.74
N LYS A 71 -7.11 28.86 3.50
CA LYS A 71 -7.00 29.43 4.85
C LYS A 71 -7.15 30.95 4.88
N SER A 72 -6.85 31.64 3.77
CA SER A 72 -7.02 33.10 3.70
C SER A 72 -8.48 33.57 3.69
N PHE A 73 -9.43 32.65 3.44
CA PHE A 73 -10.87 32.92 3.45
C PHE A 73 -11.56 32.57 4.77
N GLU A 74 -10.80 32.07 5.75
CA GLU A 74 -11.25 31.79 7.12
C GLU A 74 -11.04 33.01 8.04
#